data_AF-A0AAV5YT85-F1
#
_entry.id   AF-A0AAV5YT85-F1
#
_cell.length_a   1.000
_cell.length_b   1.000
_cell.length_c   1.000
_cell.angle_alpha   90.00
_cell.angle_beta   90.00
_cell.angle_gamma   90.00
#
_symmetry.space_group_name_H-M   'P 1'
#
loop_
_entity.id
_entity.type
_entity.pdbx_description
1 polymer ?
#
loop_
_entity_poly.entity_id
_entity_poly.type
_entity_poly.pdbx_seq_one_letter_code
_entity_poly.pdbx_strand_id
1 'polypeptide(L)'
;GRFSGATHGFMIAHIVPEAADRGPIAAVKSGDIINIDVKKRRLDVELPAAEIRKRLTTWKAPKPRYTTGVFAKYAKTVSHASIGAIT
;
A
#
# COMPACT_ATOMS: atom_id res chain seq x y z
N GLY A 1 1.63 -0.39 -5.65
CA GLY A 1 1.38 -0.64 -7.09
C GLY A 1 1.75 0.57 -7.93
N ARG A 2 1.56 0.50 -9.25
CA ARG A 2 1.90 1.54 -10.24
C ARG A 2 0.76 1.79 -11.22
N PHE A 3 0.75 2.96 -11.85
CA PHE A 3 -0.17 3.31 -12.95
C PHE A 3 0.60 3.59 -14.25
N SER A 4 -0.09 3.55 -15.39
CA SER A 4 0.43 3.91 -16.71
C SER A 4 -0.54 4.89 -17.38
N GLY A 5 0.01 5.95 -17.99
CA GLY A 5 -0.78 7.04 -18.58
C GLY A 5 -1.28 8.06 -17.55
N ALA A 6 -1.50 9.30 -17.98
CA ALA A 6 -2.04 10.38 -17.16
C ALA A 6 -3.57 10.45 -17.29
N THR A 7 -4.27 10.53 -16.16
CA THR A 7 -5.70 10.91 -16.12
C THR A 7 -5.84 12.39 -15.76
N HIS A 8 -7.03 12.96 -15.88
CA HIS A 8 -7.31 14.36 -15.57
C HIS A 8 -7.31 14.69 -14.06
N GLY A 9 -7.10 13.71 -13.18
CA GLY A 9 -7.22 13.86 -11.73
C GLY A 9 -6.02 13.36 -10.93
N PHE A 10 -6.17 13.31 -9.60
CA PHE A 10 -5.13 12.81 -8.71
C PHE A 10 -4.87 11.31 -8.93
N MET A 11 -3.61 10.96 -9.11
CA MET A 11 -3.15 9.58 -9.16
C MET A 11 -1.94 9.43 -8.26
N ILE A 12 -2.05 8.55 -7.27
CA ILE A 12 -0.98 8.31 -6.30
C ILE A 12 -0.63 6.84 -6.33
N ALA A 13 0.64 6.56 -6.61
CA ALA A 13 1.21 5.23 -6.71
C ALA A 13 2.43 5.10 -5.78
N HIS A 14 3.01 3.90 -5.72
CA HIS A 14 4.19 3.62 -4.90
C HIS A 14 4.01 3.95 -3.41
N ILE A 15 2.79 3.78 -2.89
CA ILE A 15 2.49 3.90 -1.46
C ILE A 15 3.25 2.81 -0.71
N VAL A 16 3.95 3.20 0.35
CA VAL A 16 4.79 2.35 1.20
C VAL A 16 4.48 2.64 2.68
N PRO A 17 4.45 1.64 3.57
CA PRO A 17 4.51 0.19 3.28
C PRO A 17 3.31 -0.28 2.45
N GLU A 18 3.52 -1.30 1.62
CA GLU A 18 2.44 -1.84 0.80
C GLU A 18 1.44 -2.64 1.65
N ALA A 19 0.30 -3.00 1.04
CA ALA A 19 -0.73 -3.74 1.75
C ALA A 19 -0.21 -5.09 2.26
N ALA A 20 0.59 -5.81 1.45
CA ALA A 20 1.16 -7.12 1.82
C ALA A 20 2.01 -7.05 3.11
N ASP A 21 2.70 -5.92 3.33
CA ASP A 21 3.55 -5.66 4.49
C ASP A 21 2.81 -4.96 5.64
N ARG A 22 1.47 -5.01 5.65
CA ARG A 22 0.61 -4.42 6.71
C ARG A 22 0.75 -2.90 6.82
N GLY A 23 1.07 -2.21 5.72
CA GLY A 23 1.04 -0.76 5.67
C GLY A 23 -0.35 -0.18 5.94
N PRO A 24 -0.48 1.12 6.25
CA PRO A 24 -1.78 1.75 6.56
C PRO A 24 -2.85 1.55 5.47
N ILE A 25 -2.43 1.44 4.20
CA ILE A 25 -3.33 1.16 3.08
C ILE A 25 -4.09 -0.18 3.23
N ALA A 26 -3.54 -1.14 3.97
CA ALA A 26 -4.20 -2.42 4.24
C ALA A 26 -5.39 -2.30 5.22
N ALA A 27 -5.45 -1.21 5.99
CA ALA A 27 -6.50 -0.95 6.98
C ALA A 27 -7.70 -0.17 6.41
N VAL A 28 -7.56 0.39 5.21
CA VAL A 28 -8.59 1.20 4.54
C VAL A 28 -9.76 0.31 4.15
N LYS A 29 -10.97 0.81 4.39
CA LYS A 29 -12.24 0.19 4.06
C LYS A 29 -13.10 1.15 3.25
N SER A 30 -14.07 0.60 2.52
CA SER A 30 -15.06 1.40 1.80
C SER A 30 -15.76 2.38 2.75
N GLY A 31 -15.84 3.64 2.34
CA GLY A 31 -16.45 4.71 3.12
C GLY A 31 -15.48 5.49 4.02
N ASP A 32 -14.22 5.04 4.20
CA ASP A 32 -13.21 5.89 4.86
C ASP A 32 -12.87 7.11 3.99
N ILE A 33 -12.63 8.25 4.64
CA ILE A 33 -12.24 9.48 3.96
C ILE A 33 -10.72 9.49 3.74
N ILE A 34 -10.31 9.72 2.49
CA ILE A 34 -8.91 9.91 2.11
C ILE A 34 -8.71 11.39 1.78
N ASN A 35 -7.83 12.04 2.53
CA ASN A 35 -7.45 13.43 2.33
C ASN A 35 -6.13 13.52 1.54
N ILE A 36 -6.17 14.25 0.42
CA ILE A 36 -5.01 14.51 -0.44
C ILE A 36 -4.65 15.98 -0.32
N ASP A 37 -3.60 16.29 0.43
CA ASP A 37 -3.08 17.66 0.59
C ASP A 37 -1.78 17.82 -0.22
N VAL A 38 -1.92 18.36 -1.43
CA VAL A 38 -0.79 18.58 -2.35
C VAL A 38 0.19 19.61 -1.79
N LYS A 39 -0.30 20.68 -1.15
CA LYS A 39 0.54 21.75 -0.61
C LYS A 39 1.44 21.24 0.50
N LYS A 40 0.89 20.39 1.38
CA LYS A 40 1.64 19.75 2.47
C LYS A 40 2.35 18.47 2.04
N ARG A 41 2.12 17.99 0.81
CA ARG A 41 2.62 16.71 0.30
C ARG A 41 2.21 15.54 1.20
N ARG A 42 0.95 15.53 1.64
CA ARG A 42 0.39 14.51 2.52
C ARG A 42 -0.73 13.73 1.84
N LEU A 43 -0.75 12.43 2.15
CA LEU A 43 -1.85 11.54 1.88
C LEU A 43 -2.25 10.92 3.21
N ASP A 44 -3.43 11.29 3.70
CA ASP A 44 -3.94 10.86 4.99
C ASP A 44 -5.25 10.07 4.81
N VAL A 45 -5.47 9.09 5.67
CA VAL A 45 -6.81 8.54 5.91
C VAL A 45 -7.33 9.19 7.19
N GLU A 46 -8.55 9.71 7.18
CA GLU A 46 -9.15 10.39 8.34
C GLU A 46 -9.61 9.38 9.41
N LEU A 47 -8.65 8.65 9.94
CA LEU A 47 -8.83 7.67 11.00
C LEU A 47 -7.79 7.90 12.10
N PRO A 48 -8.19 7.78 13.38
CA PRO A 48 -7.23 7.76 14.47
C PRO A 48 -6.24 6.60 14.30
N ALA A 49 -4.98 6.82 14.67
CA ALA A 49 -3.94 5.78 14.60
C ALA A 49 -4.31 4.51 15.39
N ALA A 50 -5.11 4.64 16.45
CA ALA A 50 -5.62 3.49 17.22
C ALA A 50 -6.56 2.60 16.40
N GLU A 51 -7.44 3.18 15.57
CA GLU A 51 -8.36 2.45 14.72
C GLU A 51 -7.60 1.74 13.58
N ILE A 52 -6.61 2.40 12.98
CA ILE A 52 -5.72 1.78 11.98
C ILE A 52 -5.05 0.55 12.58
N ARG A 53 -4.43 0.68 13.76
CA ARG A 53 -3.80 -0.44 14.48
C ARG A 53 -4.79 -1.56 14.77
N LYS A 54 -6.00 -1.23 15.24
CA LYS A 54 -7.07 -2.19 15.53
C LYS A 54 -7.49 -2.96 14.28
N ARG A 55 -7.66 -2.30 13.14
CA ARG A 55 -8.02 -2.99 11.88
C ARG A 55 -6.90 -3.92 11.40
N LEU A 56 -5.64 -3.49 11.56
CA LEU A 56 -4.48 -4.30 11.20
C LEU A 56 -4.31 -5.56 12.06
N THR A 57 -4.86 -5.63 13.29
CA THR A 57 -4.78 -6.86 14.11
C THR A 57 -5.52 -8.04 13.47
N THR A 58 -6.67 -7.76 12.84
CA THR A 58 -7.49 -8.75 12.14
C THR A 58 -7.06 -8.98 10.69
N TRP A 59 -6.19 -8.13 10.16
CA TRP A 59 -5.77 -8.21 8.76
C TRP A 59 -4.86 -9.41 8.52
N LYS A 60 -5.17 -10.17 7.46
CA LYS A 60 -4.36 -11.28 6.97
C LYS A 60 -4.00 -11.03 5.52
N ALA A 61 -2.71 -11.14 5.20
CA ALA A 61 -2.24 -11.05 3.83
C ALA A 61 -2.90 -12.15 2.98
N PRO A 62 -3.32 -11.83 1.73
CA PRO A 62 -3.79 -12.84 0.81
C PRO A 62 -2.68 -13.86 0.54
N LYS A 63 -3.06 -15.12 0.28
CA LYS A 63 -2.09 -16.16 -0.08
C LYS A 63 -1.34 -15.75 -1.35
N PRO A 64 0.00 -15.93 -1.41
CA PRO A 64 0.76 -15.65 -2.63
C PRO A 64 0.18 -16.43 -3.80
N ARG A 65 -0.06 -15.74 -4.92
CA ARG A 65 -0.54 -16.37 -6.16
C ARG A 65 0.48 -17.36 -6.75
N TYR A 66 1.76 -17.08 -6.54
CA TYR A 66 2.88 -17.90 -6.99
C TYR A 66 3.69 -18.35 -5.77
N THR A 67 3.73 -19.65 -5.53
CA THR A 67 4.48 -20.26 -4.42
C THR A 67 5.84 -20.81 -4.84
N THR A 68 6.07 -20.95 -6.16
CA THR A 68 7.32 -21.43 -6.77
C THR A 68 7.71 -20.58 -7.98
N GLY A 69 8.92 -20.80 -8.51
CA GLY A 69 9.42 -20.11 -9.70
C GLY A 69 9.89 -18.67 -9.45
N VAL A 70 10.11 -17.92 -10.54
CA VAL A 70 10.72 -16.59 -10.50
C VAL A 70 9.92 -15.57 -9.68
N PHE A 71 8.59 -15.62 -9.74
CA PHE A 71 7.75 -14.69 -8.97
C PHE A 71 7.78 -14.98 -7.47
N ALA A 72 7.90 -16.25 -7.07
CA ALA A 72 8.07 -16.60 -5.67
C ALA A 72 9.45 -16.15 -5.13
N LYS A 73 10.50 -16.19 -5.95
CA LYS A 73 11.80 -15.62 -5.60
C LYS A 73 11.71 -14.10 -5.46
N TYR A 74 11.16 -13.42 -6.46
CA TYR A 74 11.00 -11.96 -6.47
C TYR A 74 10.24 -11.47 -5.23
N ALA A 75 9.07 -12.05 -4.93
CA ALA A 75 8.25 -11.65 -3.79
C ALA A 75 8.96 -11.85 -2.43
N LYS A 76 9.97 -12.73 -2.35
CA LYS A 76 10.76 -12.97 -1.13
C LYS A 76 11.92 -12.00 -0.96
N THR A 77 12.43 -11.41 -2.04
CA THR A 77 13.68 -10.61 -2.00
C THR A 77 13.49 -9.16 -2.37
N VAL A 78 12.39 -8.80 -3.03
CA VAL A 78 12.12 -7.43 -3.46
C VAL A 78 12.01 -6.48 -2.27
N SER A 79 12.66 -5.34 -2.38
CA SER A 79 12.62 -4.25 -1.42
C SER A 79 11.41 -3.35 -1.61
N HIS A 80 11.17 -2.43 -0.67
CA HIS A 80 10.10 -1.44 -0.82
C HIS A 80 10.28 -0.58 -2.08
N ALA A 81 9.17 -0.11 -2.65
CA ALA A 81 9.17 0.79 -3.79
C ALA A 81 9.88 2.13 -3.50
N SER A 82 9.93 2.57 -2.24
CA SER A 82 10.62 3.79 -1.81
C SER A 82 12.14 3.74 -2.00
N ILE A 83 12.71 2.54 -2.14
CA ILE A 83 14.14 2.31 -2.42
C ILE A 83 14.36 1.60 -3.76
N GLY A 84 13.36 1.66 -4.66
CA GLY A 84 13.51 1.22 -6.05
C GLY A 84 13.16 -0.24 -6.34
N ALA A 85 12.56 -0.98 -5.40
CA ALA A 85 12.18 -2.38 -5.59
C ALA A 85 13.33 -3.28 -6.09
N ILE A 86 14.52 -3.11 -5.49
CA ILE A 86 15.70 -3.93 -5.74
C ILE A 86 15.53 -5.33 -5.12
N THR A 87 16.16 -6.36 -5.68
CA THR A 87 16.00 -7.77 -5.27
C THR A 87 17.29 -8.44 -4.89
#